data_AF-A0A7S1WQD1-F1
#
_entry.id   AF-A0A7S1WQD1-F1
#
_cell.length_a   1.000
_cell.length_b   1.000
_cell.length_c   1.000
_cell.angle_alpha   90.00
_cell.angle_beta   90.00
_cell.angle_gamma   90.00
#
_symmetry.space_group_name_H-M   'P 1'
#
loop_
_entity.id
_entity.type
_entity.pdbx_description
1 polymer ?
#
loop_
_entity_poly.entity_id
_entity_poly.type
_entity_poly.pdbx_seq_one_letter_code
_entity_poly.pdbx_strand_id
1 'polypeptide(L)'
;FGSSRLTIALARIRLLGTRPQFPPPASPMATLLRTLLAACLIASLTTLVVARRHRPRAFRRWRRRPSPKPALRATAPQASPPPHRLAGAAAAPVCAGKVSDMPESWRPPRWVEEARAEWPRPENLSLAAEEGARAAYFEMLELIRRPGVVQEVGTDTLGAVMYGAYAGKNMPDIRKIALEYGREVFFQLAGQYLLEWDPELGPADCSELKDGELSVLVQHGRYLQRQMAPNETMSTAQAKLENLTAQAIHDCGSLHGYLGFSPEERLSQHPTTVAEVANRKQIARVYEMVMQGVDTTALLAMPGIVMPRGTLDYVASFWRWLSDYPFVPDRTPGLDPTAFEQNSYIVTHALYIPTGYQRYRLEPSDSPQLLAYLRENFYAAIDLGSLDLLAEFVDNFRQLNCTADNDVQVRDGTRFMLHLYEQAGRNWTMIREEDEKGEKLLTFDLMHKPLTAYAGLHRRDMEMPAPGTYGVVAMEIMRRAQVGNFSADTGALT
;
A
#
# COMPACT_ATOMS: atom_id res chain seq x y z
N PHE A 1 21.71 -27.72 -27.74
CA PHE A 1 23.03 -27.93 -28.35
C PHE A 1 24.05 -27.09 -27.59
N GLY A 2 25.11 -27.72 -27.10
CA GLY A 2 26.36 -27.05 -26.70
C GLY A 2 26.50 -26.60 -25.24
N SER A 3 26.86 -27.53 -24.36
CA SER A 3 27.62 -27.22 -23.14
C SER A 3 29.06 -26.86 -23.49
N SER A 4 29.72 -26.01 -22.69
CA SER A 4 30.99 -26.34 -22.01
C SER A 4 31.81 -25.12 -21.55
N ARG A 5 32.22 -25.21 -20.28
CA ARG A 5 33.53 -24.85 -19.68
C ARG A 5 33.83 -23.37 -19.38
N LEU A 6 33.83 -23.08 -18.07
CA LEU A 6 34.58 -21.98 -17.46
C LEU A 6 35.83 -22.57 -16.76
N THR A 7 36.99 -22.03 -17.09
CA THR A 7 38.31 -22.38 -16.53
C THR A 7 38.63 -21.44 -15.37
N ILE A 8 39.06 -21.99 -14.23
CA ILE A 8 39.54 -21.24 -13.07
C ILE A 8 41.02 -20.91 -13.26
N ALA A 9 41.39 -19.63 -13.17
CA ALA A 9 42.78 -19.17 -13.09
C ALA A 9 43.04 -18.55 -11.70
N LEU A 10 43.93 -19.19 -10.94
CA LEU A 10 44.45 -18.72 -9.66
C LEU A 10 45.62 -17.75 -9.88
N ALA A 11 45.50 -16.52 -9.38
CA ALA A 11 46.61 -15.56 -9.34
C ALA A 11 47.47 -15.77 -8.09
N ARG A 12 48.78 -15.92 -8.32
CA ARG A 12 49.86 -15.99 -7.33
C ARG A 12 50.13 -14.61 -6.72
N ILE A 13 50.12 -14.50 -5.39
CA ILE A 13 50.73 -13.38 -4.65
C ILE A 13 52.13 -13.81 -4.20
N ARG A 14 53.16 -13.07 -4.67
CA ARG A 14 54.54 -13.09 -4.17
C ARG A 14 54.60 -12.26 -2.89
N LEU A 15 55.05 -12.85 -1.78
CA LEU A 15 55.47 -12.10 -0.59
C LEU A 15 57.00 -12.11 -0.51
N LEU A 16 57.58 -10.92 -0.58
CA LEU A 16 58.97 -10.65 -0.20
C LEU A 16 59.05 -10.61 1.33
N GLY A 17 60.09 -11.22 1.87
CA GLY A 17 60.27 -11.43 3.30
C GLY A 17 60.90 -10.26 4.03
N THR A 18 60.50 -10.12 5.28
CA THR A 18 61.33 -9.64 6.40
C THR A 18 60.81 -10.31 7.67
N ARG A 19 61.67 -11.05 8.37
CA ARG A 19 61.39 -11.64 9.70
C ARG A 19 61.29 -10.52 10.75
N PRO A 20 60.38 -10.67 11.72
CA PRO A 20 60.76 -10.43 13.11
C PRO A 20 60.39 -11.60 14.03
N GLN A 21 61.04 -11.59 15.19
CA GLN A 21 61.13 -12.62 16.21
C GLN A 21 59.76 -12.99 16.82
N PHE A 22 59.60 -14.27 17.15
CA PHE A 22 58.42 -14.87 17.81
C PHE A 22 58.24 -14.37 19.26
N PRO A 23 57.01 -14.04 19.70
CA PRO A 23 56.61 -14.17 21.10
C PRO A 23 56.06 -15.59 21.40
N PRO A 24 55.94 -16.00 22.68
CA PRO A 24 55.62 -17.38 23.09
C PRO A 24 54.20 -17.83 22.71
N PRO A 25 53.90 -19.15 22.74
CA PRO A 25 52.66 -19.69 22.21
C PRO A 25 51.42 -19.14 22.91
N ALA A 26 50.49 -18.62 22.12
CA ALA A 26 49.17 -18.21 22.57
C ALA A 26 48.38 -19.44 23.05
N SER A 27 47.65 -19.25 24.16
CA SER A 27 46.73 -20.23 24.75
C SER A 27 45.77 -20.81 23.69
N PRO A 28 45.43 -22.12 23.77
CA PRO A 28 44.48 -22.78 22.86
C PRO A 28 43.11 -22.10 22.78
N MET A 29 42.73 -21.28 23.77
CA MET A 29 41.52 -20.47 23.75
C MET A 29 41.54 -19.35 22.68
N ALA A 30 42.71 -18.76 22.41
CA ALA A 30 42.83 -17.68 21.42
C ALA A 30 42.68 -18.19 19.98
N THR A 31 43.07 -19.44 19.73
CA THR A 31 42.90 -20.09 18.42
C THR A 31 41.44 -20.43 18.17
N LEU A 32 40.72 -20.92 19.19
CA LEU A 32 39.29 -21.24 19.10
C LEU A 32 38.43 -19.98 18.87
N LEU A 33 38.77 -18.87 19.53
CA LEU A 33 38.07 -17.60 19.37
C LEU A 33 38.27 -17.01 17.97
N ARG A 34 39.48 -17.16 17.39
CA ARG A 34 39.78 -16.71 16.02
C ARG A 34 39.08 -17.56 14.95
N THR A 35 38.98 -18.88 15.13
CA THR A 35 38.21 -19.73 14.21
C THR A 35 36.70 -19.51 14.32
N LEU A 36 36.17 -19.25 15.51
CA LEU A 36 34.75 -18.88 15.68
C LEU A 36 34.44 -17.51 15.08
N LEU A 37 35.31 -16.51 15.27
CA LEU A 37 35.15 -15.19 14.64
C LEU A 37 35.28 -15.26 13.11
N ALA A 38 36.19 -16.07 12.58
CA ALA A 38 36.31 -16.28 11.13
C ALA A 38 35.10 -17.03 10.55
N ALA A 39 34.55 -18.02 11.28
CA ALA A 39 33.34 -18.72 10.86
C ALA A 39 32.09 -17.82 10.90
N CYS A 40 31.97 -16.94 11.90
CA CYS A 40 30.91 -15.93 11.96
C CYS A 40 31.05 -14.87 10.86
N LEU A 41 32.27 -14.43 10.54
CA LEU A 41 32.50 -13.50 9.43
C LEU A 41 32.18 -14.14 8.07
N ILE A 42 32.54 -15.41 7.85
CA ILE A 42 32.25 -16.13 6.60
C ILE A 42 30.76 -16.41 6.47
N ALA A 43 30.05 -16.76 7.56
CA ALA A 43 28.59 -16.91 7.56
C ALA A 43 27.85 -15.59 7.31
N SER A 44 28.40 -14.46 7.78
CA SER A 44 27.86 -13.11 7.54
C SER A 44 28.12 -12.62 6.11
N LEU A 45 29.29 -12.96 5.54
CA LEU A 45 29.66 -12.60 4.16
C LEU A 45 28.93 -13.47 3.11
N THR A 46 28.59 -14.72 3.44
CA THR A 46 27.82 -15.59 2.52
C THR A 46 26.32 -15.29 2.51
N THR A 47 25.79 -14.60 3.54
CA THR A 47 24.41 -14.11 3.53
C THR A 47 24.26 -12.78 2.78
N LEU A 48 25.32 -11.98 2.62
CA LEU A 48 25.26 -10.71 1.87
C LEU A 48 25.28 -10.88 0.34
N VAL A 49 25.86 -11.94 -0.21
CA VAL A 49 26.21 -12.03 -1.66
C VAL A 49 25.06 -12.55 -2.56
N VAL A 50 23.84 -12.72 -2.03
CA VAL A 50 22.66 -13.07 -2.86
C VAL A 50 21.49 -12.12 -2.60
N ALA A 51 21.76 -10.82 -2.50
CA ALA A 51 20.72 -9.80 -2.65
C ALA A 51 20.42 -9.59 -4.15
N ARG A 52 19.63 -10.50 -4.75
CA ARG A 52 19.02 -10.23 -6.06
C ARG A 52 18.13 -8.99 -5.92
N ARG A 53 18.32 -7.97 -6.77
CA ARG A 53 17.40 -6.82 -6.92
C ARG A 53 15.96 -7.32 -6.87
N HIS A 54 15.31 -7.06 -5.74
CA HIS A 54 14.02 -7.61 -5.39
C HIS A 54 12.98 -6.67 -5.97
N ARG A 55 12.32 -7.07 -7.04
CA ARG A 55 11.19 -6.31 -7.58
C ARG A 55 9.98 -6.56 -6.67
N PRO A 56 9.14 -5.55 -6.39
CA PRO A 56 7.88 -5.73 -5.67
C PRO A 56 7.08 -6.89 -6.27
N ARG A 57 6.88 -7.95 -5.48
CA ARG A 57 6.28 -9.22 -5.96
C ARG A 57 4.76 -9.18 -6.01
N ALA A 58 4.12 -8.19 -5.37
CA ALA A 58 2.67 -8.04 -5.29
C ALA A 58 2.00 -8.20 -6.67
N PHE A 59 2.62 -7.67 -7.73
CA PHE A 59 2.03 -7.73 -9.08
C PHE A 59 2.24 -9.04 -9.87
N ARG A 60 3.21 -9.89 -9.50
CA ARG A 60 3.50 -11.13 -10.26
C ARG A 60 2.44 -12.22 -10.05
N ARG A 61 1.79 -12.26 -8.89
CA ARG A 61 0.73 -13.23 -8.57
C ARG A 61 -0.65 -12.80 -9.05
N TRP A 62 -0.93 -11.49 -9.06
CA TRP A 62 -2.08 -10.89 -9.75
C TRP A 62 -2.18 -11.30 -11.21
N ARG A 63 -1.03 -11.58 -11.85
CA ARG A 63 -1.02 -12.05 -13.24
C ARG A 63 -1.46 -13.50 -13.44
N ARG A 64 -1.62 -14.30 -12.38
CA ARG A 64 -1.79 -15.75 -12.44
C ARG A 64 -3.10 -16.29 -11.84
N ARG A 65 -3.99 -15.44 -11.31
CA ARG A 65 -5.32 -15.89 -10.86
C ARG A 65 -6.09 -16.53 -12.04
N PRO A 66 -6.44 -17.83 -11.98
CA PRO A 66 -7.41 -18.40 -12.90
C PRO A 66 -8.77 -17.77 -12.60
N SER A 67 -9.56 -17.46 -13.63
CA SER A 67 -10.92 -16.93 -13.45
C SER A 67 -11.72 -17.91 -12.56
N PRO A 68 -12.40 -17.42 -11.50
CA PRO A 68 -13.30 -18.28 -10.74
C PRO A 68 -14.34 -18.86 -11.71
N LYS A 69 -14.58 -20.17 -11.62
CA LYS A 69 -15.70 -20.78 -12.35
C LYS A 69 -16.98 -20.17 -11.78
N PRO A 70 -17.87 -19.60 -12.61
CA PRO A 70 -19.11 -19.04 -12.11
C PRO A 70 -19.91 -20.15 -11.42
N ALA A 71 -20.10 -20.04 -10.11
CA ALA A 71 -21.10 -20.83 -9.42
C ALA A 71 -22.47 -20.40 -9.95
N LEU A 72 -23.13 -21.33 -10.63
CA LEU A 72 -24.44 -21.15 -11.26
C LEU A 72 -25.49 -20.66 -10.26
N ARG A 73 -25.85 -19.38 -10.34
CA ARG A 73 -27.24 -18.90 -10.24
C ARG A 73 -27.45 -17.81 -11.29
N ALA A 74 -27.88 -18.24 -12.48
CA ALA A 74 -28.41 -17.34 -13.48
C ALA A 74 -29.78 -16.81 -13.01
N THR A 75 -29.78 -15.68 -12.31
CA THR A 75 -30.92 -14.77 -12.31
C THR A 75 -30.78 -13.82 -13.50
N ALA A 76 -31.89 -13.56 -14.19
CA ALA A 76 -31.96 -12.77 -15.41
C ALA A 76 -31.20 -11.43 -15.32
N PRO A 77 -30.62 -10.94 -16.43
CA PRO A 77 -29.88 -9.69 -16.44
C PRO A 77 -30.81 -8.52 -16.07
N GLN A 78 -30.58 -7.91 -14.91
CA GLN A 78 -31.09 -6.57 -14.64
C GLN A 78 -30.31 -5.61 -15.52
N ALA A 79 -31.02 -4.88 -16.38
CA ALA A 79 -30.43 -3.84 -17.20
C ALA A 79 -29.83 -2.76 -16.27
N SER A 80 -28.56 -2.41 -16.51
CA SER A 80 -27.93 -1.27 -15.84
C SER A 80 -28.71 0.01 -16.18
N PRO A 81 -29.12 0.81 -15.19
CA PRO A 81 -29.79 2.07 -15.46
C PRO A 81 -28.81 3.04 -16.17
N PRO A 82 -29.32 3.95 -17.03
CA PRO A 82 -28.49 4.94 -17.69
C PRO A 82 -27.84 5.90 -16.66
N PRO A 83 -26.72 6.57 -17.02
CA PRO A 83 -26.09 7.57 -16.15
C PRO A 83 -27.04 8.76 -15.97
N HIS A 84 -27.78 8.75 -14.87
CA HIS A 84 -28.69 9.82 -14.54
C HIS A 84 -27.89 11.06 -14.10
N ARG A 85 -27.82 12.08 -14.96
CA ARG A 85 -27.68 13.46 -14.48
C ARG A 85 -28.98 13.86 -13.80
N LEU A 86 -29.13 13.56 -12.51
CA LEU A 86 -30.23 14.03 -11.70
C LEU A 86 -30.04 15.53 -11.39
N ALA A 87 -30.68 16.39 -12.17
CA ALA A 87 -30.92 17.76 -11.76
C ALA A 87 -32.01 17.77 -10.66
N GLY A 88 -31.64 18.08 -9.42
CA GLY A 88 -32.57 18.36 -8.32
C GLY A 88 -32.73 17.29 -7.23
N ALA A 89 -31.95 16.21 -7.24
CA ALA A 89 -31.93 15.28 -6.10
C ALA A 89 -31.18 15.90 -4.92
N ALA A 90 -31.74 15.80 -3.71
CA ALA A 90 -31.00 16.09 -2.48
C ALA A 90 -29.69 15.28 -2.48
N ALA A 91 -28.58 15.91 -2.08
CA ALA A 91 -27.30 15.22 -2.02
C ALA A 91 -27.43 13.96 -1.16
N ALA A 92 -26.95 12.82 -1.67
CA ALA A 92 -26.98 11.56 -0.94
C ALA A 92 -26.26 11.71 0.40
N PRO A 93 -26.74 11.07 1.47
CA PRO A 93 -26.11 11.18 2.78
C PRO A 93 -24.69 10.59 2.74
N VAL A 94 -23.73 11.24 3.42
CA VAL A 94 -22.36 10.73 3.52
C VAL A 94 -22.34 9.39 4.27
N CYS A 95 -23.11 9.29 5.36
CA CYS A 95 -23.31 8.06 6.13
C CYS A 95 -24.82 7.80 6.28
N ALA A 96 -25.26 6.55 6.10
CA ALA A 96 -26.68 6.19 6.15
C ALA A 96 -26.96 5.21 7.30
N GLY A 97 -27.52 5.72 8.41
CA GLY A 97 -27.72 4.93 9.63
C GLY A 97 -28.81 3.86 9.55
N LYS A 98 -29.73 4.01 8.59
CA LYS A 98 -30.85 3.10 8.32
C LYS A 98 -30.98 2.83 6.83
N VAL A 99 -31.47 1.64 6.47
CA VAL A 99 -31.72 1.24 5.08
C VAL A 99 -32.73 2.16 4.38
N SER A 100 -33.71 2.71 5.12
CA SER A 100 -34.68 3.67 4.59
C SER A 100 -34.04 4.95 4.05
N ASP A 101 -32.88 5.33 4.60
CA ASP A 101 -32.18 6.58 4.29
C ASP A 101 -31.19 6.39 3.14
N MET A 102 -30.96 5.13 2.72
CA MET A 102 -30.05 4.79 1.64
C MET A 102 -30.74 5.01 0.27
N PRO A 103 -30.04 5.63 -0.70
CA PRO A 103 -30.38 5.54 -2.12
C PRO A 103 -30.59 4.09 -2.54
N GLU A 104 -31.49 3.87 -3.50
CA GLU A 104 -31.84 2.52 -3.95
C GLU A 104 -30.61 1.72 -4.40
N SER A 105 -29.68 2.36 -5.12
CA SER A 105 -28.44 1.74 -5.59
C SER A 105 -27.47 1.32 -4.47
N TRP A 106 -27.67 1.79 -3.23
CA TRP A 106 -26.82 1.43 -2.10
C TRP A 106 -27.44 0.33 -1.24
N ARG A 107 -28.74 0.03 -1.40
CA ARG A 107 -29.48 -0.84 -0.48
C ARG A 107 -28.96 -2.28 -0.54
N PRO A 108 -28.99 -3.01 0.59
CA PRO A 108 -28.64 -4.42 0.61
C PRO A 108 -29.54 -5.19 -0.35
N PRO A 109 -28.98 -6.05 -1.21
CA PRO A 109 -29.79 -6.99 -1.97
C PRO A 109 -30.42 -8.01 -1.00
N ARG A 110 -31.53 -8.63 -1.44
CA ARG A 110 -32.30 -9.58 -0.62
C ARG A 110 -31.45 -10.69 0.03
N TRP A 111 -30.45 -11.23 -0.68
CA TRP A 111 -29.60 -12.28 -0.13
C TRP A 111 -28.76 -11.80 1.07
N VAL A 112 -28.35 -10.52 1.10
CA VAL A 112 -27.67 -9.93 2.26
C VAL A 112 -28.62 -9.84 3.44
N GLU A 113 -29.87 -9.44 3.20
CA GLU A 113 -30.89 -9.38 4.25
C GLU A 113 -31.13 -10.73 4.90
N GLU A 114 -31.12 -11.80 4.09
CA GLU A 114 -31.22 -13.19 4.53
C GLU A 114 -29.93 -13.64 5.28
N ALA A 115 -28.75 -13.35 4.74
CA ALA A 115 -27.46 -13.76 5.30
C ALA A 115 -27.09 -13.03 6.61
N ARG A 116 -27.58 -11.81 6.84
CA ARG A 116 -27.36 -11.02 8.08
C ARG A 116 -27.79 -11.75 9.36
N ALA A 117 -28.63 -12.78 9.26
CA ALA A 117 -29.01 -13.62 10.40
C ALA A 117 -27.85 -14.49 10.91
N GLU A 118 -26.91 -14.85 10.02
CA GLU A 118 -25.78 -15.74 10.31
C GLU A 118 -24.54 -14.98 10.80
N TRP A 119 -24.47 -13.68 10.53
CA TRP A 119 -23.33 -12.87 10.97
C TRP A 119 -23.40 -12.54 12.47
N PRO A 120 -22.24 -12.42 13.15
CA PRO A 120 -22.18 -12.10 14.57
C PRO A 120 -22.95 -10.82 14.93
N ARG A 121 -23.69 -10.89 16.04
CA ARG A 121 -24.40 -9.76 16.65
C ARG A 121 -23.93 -9.57 18.09
N PRO A 122 -22.64 -9.26 18.31
CA PRO A 122 -22.15 -8.96 19.65
C PRO A 122 -22.96 -7.81 20.25
N GLU A 123 -23.15 -7.85 21.57
CA GLU A 123 -23.83 -6.79 22.33
C GLU A 123 -23.19 -5.42 22.06
N ASN A 124 -21.86 -5.40 21.95
CA ASN A 124 -21.09 -4.23 21.58
C ASN A 124 -20.23 -4.52 20.33
N LEU A 125 -20.74 -4.16 19.16
CA LEU A 125 -20.05 -4.36 17.88
C LEU A 125 -18.76 -3.55 17.77
N SER A 126 -18.72 -2.35 18.34
CA SER A 126 -17.53 -1.51 18.33
C SER A 126 -16.39 -2.14 19.14
N LEU A 127 -16.70 -2.72 20.31
CA LEU A 127 -15.71 -3.44 21.12
C LEU A 127 -15.22 -4.71 20.41
N ALA A 128 -16.13 -5.52 19.86
CA ALA A 128 -15.76 -6.73 19.13
C ALA A 128 -14.88 -6.43 17.90
N ALA A 129 -15.16 -5.33 17.18
CA ALA A 129 -14.32 -4.85 16.10
C ALA A 129 -12.93 -4.42 16.60
N GLU A 130 -12.86 -3.71 17.73
CA GLU A 130 -11.58 -3.32 18.34
C GLU A 130 -10.73 -4.54 18.72
N GLU A 131 -11.33 -5.55 19.34
CA GLU A 131 -10.66 -6.80 19.71
C GLU A 131 -10.17 -7.57 18.46
N GLY A 132 -11.01 -7.66 17.43
CA GLY A 132 -10.65 -8.25 16.14
C GLY A 132 -9.48 -7.52 15.47
N ALA A 133 -9.51 -6.19 15.43
CA ALA A 133 -8.43 -5.36 14.91
C ALA A 133 -7.13 -5.54 15.70
N ARG A 134 -7.20 -5.57 17.04
CA ARG A 134 -6.04 -5.82 17.91
C ARG A 134 -5.41 -7.17 17.62
N ALA A 135 -6.22 -8.23 17.55
CA ALA A 135 -5.74 -9.56 17.19
C ALA A 135 -5.05 -9.56 15.83
N ALA A 136 -5.67 -8.93 14.83
CA ALA A 136 -5.11 -8.81 13.49
C ALA A 136 -3.73 -8.14 13.51
N TYR A 137 -3.60 -6.98 14.17
CA TYR A 137 -2.34 -6.26 14.23
C TYR A 137 -1.22 -7.10 14.89
N PHE A 138 -1.50 -7.78 16.00
CA PHE A 138 -0.49 -8.59 16.69
C PHE A 138 -0.12 -9.88 15.92
N GLU A 139 -1.08 -10.53 15.26
CA GLU A 139 -0.80 -11.67 14.37
C GLU A 139 0.12 -11.24 13.21
N MET A 140 -0.14 -10.09 12.60
CA MET A 140 0.71 -9.50 11.56
C MET A 140 2.13 -9.26 12.09
N LEU A 141 2.29 -8.66 13.29
CA LEU A 141 3.60 -8.44 13.88
C LEU A 141 4.33 -9.74 14.20
N GLU A 142 3.63 -10.78 14.65
CA GLU A 142 4.22 -12.10 14.90
C GLU A 142 4.79 -12.69 13.60
N LEU A 143 4.06 -12.57 12.48
CA LEU A 143 4.55 -12.98 11.17
C LEU A 143 5.80 -12.21 10.76
N ILE A 144 5.78 -10.87 10.84
CA ILE A 144 6.89 -10.00 10.42
C ILE A 144 8.16 -10.25 11.23
N ARG A 145 8.03 -10.61 12.53
CA ARG A 145 9.17 -10.94 13.41
C ARG A 145 9.88 -12.24 13.07
N ARG A 146 9.30 -13.10 12.23
CA ARG A 146 9.95 -14.35 11.83
C ARG A 146 11.23 -14.05 11.04
N PRO A 147 12.33 -14.79 11.28
CA PRO A 147 13.59 -14.54 10.59
C PRO A 147 13.44 -14.53 9.07
N GLY A 148 13.96 -13.48 8.43
CA GLY A 148 13.96 -13.32 6.97
C GLY A 148 12.68 -12.72 6.37
N VAL A 149 11.59 -12.55 7.14
CA VAL A 149 10.33 -12.02 6.58
C VAL A 149 10.47 -10.56 6.15
N VAL A 150 11.14 -9.72 6.94
CA VAL A 150 11.42 -8.31 6.57
C VAL A 150 12.17 -8.24 5.23
N GLN A 151 13.18 -9.08 5.03
CA GLN A 151 13.96 -9.11 3.78
C GLN A 151 13.18 -9.77 2.63
N GLU A 152 12.35 -10.77 2.91
CA GLU A 152 11.53 -11.44 1.90
C GLU A 152 10.44 -10.52 1.35
N VAL A 153 9.78 -9.76 2.22
CA VAL A 153 8.61 -8.95 1.88
C VAL A 153 8.98 -7.49 1.57
N GLY A 154 10.08 -6.96 2.13
CA GLY A 154 10.55 -5.61 1.82
C GLY A 154 9.78 -4.52 2.58
N THR A 155 9.67 -3.33 1.98
CA THR A 155 8.99 -2.17 2.58
C THR A 155 7.49 -2.36 2.76
N ASP A 156 6.87 -3.34 2.11
CA ASP A 156 5.51 -3.75 2.45
C ASP A 156 5.39 -4.13 3.95
N THR A 157 6.45 -4.68 4.57
CA THR A 157 6.48 -4.92 6.03
C THR A 157 6.50 -3.62 6.83
N LEU A 158 7.26 -2.62 6.37
CA LEU A 158 7.32 -1.33 7.02
C LEU A 158 5.97 -0.63 6.90
N GLY A 159 5.39 -0.59 5.70
CA GLY A 159 4.05 -0.06 5.47
C GLY A 159 3.02 -0.71 6.39
N ALA A 160 2.98 -2.04 6.43
CA ALA A 160 2.08 -2.81 7.29
C ALA A 160 2.22 -2.47 8.78
N VAL A 161 3.45 -2.36 9.31
CA VAL A 161 3.67 -1.93 10.70
C VAL A 161 3.23 -0.48 10.89
N MET A 162 3.53 0.41 9.95
CA MET A 162 3.21 1.84 10.03
C MET A 162 1.71 2.13 9.96
N TYR A 163 0.89 1.23 9.41
CA TYR A 163 -0.57 1.31 9.51
C TYR A 163 -1.05 1.41 10.96
N GLY A 164 -0.40 0.71 11.90
CA GLY A 164 -0.70 0.80 13.33
C GLY A 164 -0.36 2.15 13.95
N ALA A 165 0.54 2.91 13.32
CA ALA A 165 0.81 4.28 13.73
C ALA A 165 -0.23 5.23 13.12
N TYR A 166 -0.59 5.08 11.84
CA TYR A 166 -1.47 6.00 11.14
C TYR A 166 -2.88 6.04 11.70
N ALA A 167 -3.33 7.25 12.03
CA ALA A 167 -4.64 7.49 12.62
C ALA A 167 -4.96 6.58 13.84
N GLY A 168 -3.92 6.09 14.53
CA GLY A 168 -3.98 5.12 15.63
C GLY A 168 -4.02 5.75 17.02
N LYS A 169 -4.34 7.03 17.15
CA LYS A 169 -4.34 7.74 18.45
C LYS A 169 -5.33 7.15 19.45
N ASN A 170 -6.40 6.51 18.98
CA ASN A 170 -7.36 5.81 19.81
C ASN A 170 -6.95 4.37 20.21
N MET A 171 -5.82 3.87 19.73
CA MET A 171 -5.18 2.62 20.16
C MET A 171 -3.72 2.90 20.55
N PRO A 172 -3.50 3.62 21.67
CA PRO A 172 -2.18 4.17 22.02
C PRO A 172 -1.09 3.11 22.21
N ASP A 173 -1.44 1.91 22.64
CA ASP A 173 -0.53 0.80 22.81
C ASP A 173 -0.08 0.20 21.46
N ILE A 174 -0.99 0.02 20.51
CA ILE A 174 -0.65 -0.36 19.12
C ILE A 174 0.21 0.72 18.48
N ARG A 175 -0.17 1.99 18.60
CA ARG A 175 0.61 3.11 18.05
C ARG A 175 2.03 3.13 18.61
N LYS A 176 2.20 2.92 19.91
CA LYS A 176 3.53 2.86 20.54
C LYS A 176 4.37 1.74 19.92
N ILE A 177 3.82 0.53 19.83
CA ILE A 177 4.52 -0.64 19.26
C ILE A 177 4.82 -0.41 17.78
N ALA A 178 3.90 0.18 17.02
CA ALA A 178 4.09 0.53 15.61
C ALA A 178 5.29 1.47 15.41
N LEU A 179 5.42 2.50 16.25
CA LEU A 179 6.55 3.44 16.17
C LEU A 179 7.88 2.77 16.58
N GLU A 180 7.88 2.01 17.67
CA GLU A 180 9.09 1.34 18.18
C GLU A 180 9.58 0.25 17.21
N TYR A 181 8.69 -0.67 16.83
CA TYR A 181 9.02 -1.76 15.93
C TYR A 181 9.17 -1.30 14.47
N GLY A 182 8.38 -0.32 14.03
CA GLY A 182 8.53 0.30 12.72
C GLY A 182 9.89 0.94 12.52
N ARG A 183 10.47 1.54 13.57
CA ARG A 183 11.87 2.01 13.55
C ARG A 183 12.86 0.87 13.35
N GLU A 184 12.67 -0.28 14.00
CA GLU A 184 13.54 -1.45 13.82
C GLU A 184 13.46 -2.00 12.39
N VAL A 185 12.24 -2.17 11.85
CA VAL A 185 12.02 -2.61 10.48
C VAL A 185 12.61 -1.62 9.48
N PHE A 186 12.42 -0.32 9.72
CA PHE A 186 13.02 0.75 8.93
C PHE A 186 14.54 0.63 8.86
N PHE A 187 15.24 0.47 9.98
CA PHE A 187 16.71 0.34 9.97
C PHE A 187 17.19 -0.96 9.32
N GLN A 188 16.44 -2.05 9.44
CA GLN A 188 16.77 -3.30 8.74
C GLN A 188 16.71 -3.14 7.22
N LEU A 189 15.68 -2.46 6.71
CA LEU A 189 15.50 -2.23 5.27
C LEU A 189 16.41 -1.12 4.74
N ALA A 190 16.58 -0.04 5.50
CA ALA A 190 17.43 1.09 5.14
C ALA A 190 18.93 0.74 5.20
N GLY A 191 19.31 -0.34 5.89
CA GLY A 191 20.72 -0.75 6.07
C GLY A 191 21.53 -0.74 4.77
N GLN A 192 20.97 -1.22 3.66
CA GLN A 192 21.63 -1.22 2.35
C GLN A 192 21.99 0.18 1.83
N TYR A 193 21.20 1.21 2.18
CA TYR A 193 21.47 2.60 1.83
C TYR A 193 22.33 3.32 2.88
N LEU A 194 22.30 2.85 4.13
CA LEU A 194 22.97 3.49 5.26
C LEU A 194 24.42 3.07 5.42
N LEU A 195 24.79 1.85 5.04
CA LEU A 195 26.19 1.41 5.03
C LEU A 195 27.03 2.28 4.06
N GLU A 196 28.30 2.48 4.40
CA GLU A 196 29.24 3.20 3.53
C GLU A 196 29.34 2.46 2.19
N TRP A 197 29.19 3.24 1.11
CA TRP A 197 29.11 2.85 -0.31
C TRP A 197 29.49 1.39 -0.59
N ASP A 198 28.49 0.53 -0.77
CA ASP A 198 28.69 -0.75 -1.46
C ASP A 198 28.88 -0.45 -2.96
N PRO A 199 30.08 -0.67 -3.53
CA PRO A 199 30.34 -0.41 -4.94
C PRO A 199 29.43 -1.24 -5.85
N GLU A 200 28.89 -2.37 -5.39
CA GLU A 200 28.02 -3.25 -6.15
C GLU A 200 26.58 -2.74 -6.25
N LEU A 201 26.12 -1.96 -5.25
CA LEU A 201 24.79 -1.35 -5.29
C LEU A 201 24.73 -0.13 -6.22
N GLY A 202 25.88 0.51 -6.45
CA GLY A 202 25.97 1.74 -7.24
C GLY A 202 25.33 2.95 -6.54
N PRO A 203 25.45 4.16 -7.12
CA PRO A 203 24.69 5.31 -6.62
C PRO A 203 23.18 5.06 -6.78
N ALA A 204 22.37 5.58 -5.85
CA ALA A 204 20.93 5.61 -6.03
C ALA A 204 20.63 6.42 -7.30
N ASP A 205 20.02 5.78 -8.29
CA ASP A 205 19.68 6.37 -9.57
C ASP A 205 18.15 6.49 -9.74
N CYS A 206 17.71 7.05 -10.86
CA CYS A 206 16.28 7.21 -11.14
C CYS A 206 15.49 5.89 -11.08
N SER A 207 16.12 4.74 -11.36
CA SER A 207 15.45 3.44 -11.34
C SER A 207 15.08 2.98 -9.92
N GLU A 208 15.84 3.41 -8.90
CA GLU A 208 15.52 3.13 -7.48
C GLU A 208 14.23 3.81 -7.01
N LEU A 209 13.77 4.87 -7.68
CA LEU A 209 12.49 5.52 -7.37
C LEU A 209 11.30 4.80 -8.00
N LYS A 210 11.53 4.06 -9.09
CA LYS A 210 10.48 3.38 -9.85
C LYS A 210 10.34 1.91 -9.46
N ASP A 211 11.47 1.24 -9.30
CA ASP A 211 11.56 -0.20 -9.04
C ASP A 211 12.02 -0.49 -7.60
N GLY A 212 12.41 0.54 -6.84
CA GLY A 212 13.06 0.40 -5.54
C GLY A 212 12.25 0.91 -4.35
N GLU A 213 12.85 0.75 -3.18
CA GLU A 213 12.22 0.88 -1.87
C GLU A 213 12.42 2.29 -1.25
N LEU A 214 13.18 3.14 -1.94
CA LEU A 214 13.72 4.38 -1.39
C LEU A 214 12.63 5.41 -1.04
N SER A 215 11.62 5.58 -1.91
CA SER A 215 10.48 6.49 -1.68
C SER A 215 9.70 6.12 -0.41
N VAL A 216 9.45 4.83 -0.22
CA VAL A 216 8.72 4.28 0.93
C VAL A 216 9.53 4.46 2.22
N LEU A 217 10.84 4.17 2.17
CA LEU A 217 11.74 4.37 3.31
C LEU A 217 11.82 5.83 3.73
N VAL A 218 12.03 6.76 2.79
CA VAL A 218 12.14 8.19 3.13
C VAL A 218 10.82 8.74 3.67
N GLN A 219 9.67 8.27 3.17
CA GLN A 219 8.35 8.65 3.66
C GLN A 219 8.09 8.17 5.10
N HIS A 220 8.25 6.87 5.35
CA HIS A 220 8.01 6.31 6.67
C HIS A 220 9.07 6.75 7.68
N GLY A 221 10.33 6.87 7.25
CA GLY A 221 11.43 7.40 8.07
C GLY A 221 11.16 8.83 8.53
N ARG A 222 10.68 9.71 7.63
CA ARG A 222 10.29 11.08 7.99
C ARG A 222 9.16 11.11 9.02
N TYR A 223 8.18 10.21 8.87
CA TYR A 223 7.09 10.10 9.82
C TYR A 223 7.59 9.64 11.19
N LEU A 224 8.38 8.57 11.25
CA LEU A 224 9.01 8.07 12.48
C LEU A 224 9.84 9.16 13.19
N GLN A 225 10.67 9.90 12.44
CA GLN A 225 11.48 11.00 12.95
C GLN A 225 10.63 12.09 13.64
N ARG A 226 9.44 12.39 13.11
CA ARG A 226 8.54 13.42 13.65
C ARG A 226 7.73 12.94 14.86
N GLN A 227 7.35 11.67 14.88
CA GLN A 227 6.46 11.14 15.90
C GLN A 227 7.18 10.60 17.14
N MET A 228 8.47 10.29 17.01
CA MET A 228 9.29 9.79 18.12
C MET A 228 10.08 10.92 18.79
N ALA A 229 10.58 10.65 19.99
CA ALA A 229 11.52 11.55 20.65
C ALA A 229 12.75 11.79 19.75
N PRO A 230 13.34 13.01 19.77
CA PRO A 230 14.53 13.31 18.97
C PRO A 230 15.62 12.26 19.15
N ASN A 231 16.14 11.77 18.02
CA ASN A 231 17.16 10.73 17.97
C ASN A 231 18.14 11.06 16.84
N GLU A 232 19.42 11.18 17.18
CA GLU A 232 20.47 11.57 16.25
C GLU A 232 20.67 10.51 15.16
N THR A 233 20.72 9.22 15.51
CA THR A 233 20.83 8.11 14.55
C THR A 233 19.72 8.15 13.50
N MET A 234 18.47 8.33 13.95
CA MET A 234 17.31 8.46 13.06
C MET A 234 17.43 9.70 12.16
N SER A 235 17.88 10.82 12.71
CA SER A 235 18.02 12.06 11.95
C SER A 235 19.11 11.98 10.89
N THR A 236 20.26 11.38 11.22
CA THR A 236 21.35 11.13 10.28
C THR A 236 20.94 10.15 9.18
N ALA A 237 20.26 9.06 9.55
CA ALA A 237 19.75 8.09 8.58
C ALA A 237 18.73 8.72 7.62
N GLN A 238 17.77 9.47 8.17
CA GLN A 238 16.76 10.17 7.38
C GLN A 238 17.39 11.19 6.43
N ALA A 239 18.34 12.01 6.92
CA ALA A 239 19.04 12.99 6.08
C ALA A 239 19.81 12.32 4.93
N LYS A 240 20.44 11.15 5.18
CA LYS A 240 21.11 10.38 4.12
C LYS A 240 20.12 9.87 3.08
N LEU A 241 18.99 9.30 3.50
CA LEU A 241 17.95 8.82 2.58
C LEU A 241 17.32 9.97 1.77
N GLU A 242 17.04 11.11 2.41
CA GLU A 242 16.54 12.31 1.70
C GLU A 242 17.53 12.78 0.64
N ASN A 243 18.84 12.83 0.95
CA ASN A 243 19.86 13.20 -0.02
C ASN A 243 19.96 12.21 -1.19
N LEU A 244 19.93 10.90 -0.91
CA LEU A 244 19.92 9.86 -1.96
C LEU A 244 18.68 9.98 -2.85
N THR A 245 17.51 10.25 -2.25
CA THR A 245 16.26 10.44 -2.99
C THR A 245 16.33 11.69 -3.87
N ALA A 246 16.85 12.80 -3.33
CA ALA A 246 17.03 14.04 -4.08
C ALA A 246 18.00 13.86 -5.27
N GLN A 247 19.10 13.11 -5.08
CA GLN A 247 20.03 12.77 -6.15
C GLN A 247 19.36 11.91 -7.22
N ALA A 248 18.63 10.86 -6.82
CA ALA A 248 17.90 10.00 -7.76
C ALA A 248 16.87 10.78 -8.58
N ILE A 249 16.15 11.73 -7.95
CA ILE A 249 15.20 12.61 -8.63
C ILE A 249 15.91 13.53 -9.61
N HIS A 250 17.04 14.10 -9.22
CA HIS A 250 17.87 14.92 -10.10
C HIS A 250 18.35 14.12 -11.32
N ASP A 251 18.77 12.86 -11.12
CA ASP A 251 19.24 11.97 -12.18
C ASP A 251 18.13 11.58 -13.17
N CYS A 252 16.86 11.63 -12.76
CA CYS A 252 15.73 11.50 -13.68
C CYS A 252 15.66 12.67 -14.68
N GLY A 253 16.24 13.83 -14.37
CA GLY A 253 16.37 15.02 -15.23
C GLY A 253 15.07 15.76 -15.59
N SER A 254 13.92 15.10 -15.53
CA SER A 254 12.62 15.66 -15.89
C SER A 254 11.46 14.90 -15.24
N LEU A 255 10.26 15.48 -15.26
CA LEU A 255 9.04 14.81 -14.83
C LEU A 255 8.76 13.54 -15.65
N HIS A 256 9.02 13.57 -16.96
CA HIS A 256 8.91 12.39 -17.82
C HIS A 256 9.92 11.31 -17.37
N GLY A 257 11.17 11.67 -17.12
CA GLY A 257 12.17 10.72 -16.63
C GLY A 257 11.77 10.07 -15.32
N TYR A 258 11.26 10.87 -14.37
CA TYR A 258 10.80 10.39 -13.07
C TYR A 258 9.61 9.42 -13.19
N LEU A 259 8.60 9.78 -13.97
CA LEU A 259 7.41 8.93 -14.15
C LEU A 259 7.67 7.74 -15.10
N GLY A 260 8.71 7.82 -15.92
CA GLY A 260 9.01 6.87 -16.99
C GLY A 260 7.97 6.86 -18.12
N PHE A 261 7.16 7.92 -18.25
CA PHE A 261 6.22 8.15 -19.35
C PHE A 261 5.92 9.66 -19.50
N SER A 262 5.46 10.06 -20.70
CA SER A 262 4.98 11.42 -20.94
C SER A 262 3.63 11.64 -20.23
N PRO A 263 3.53 12.58 -19.27
CA PRO A 263 2.29 12.82 -18.52
C PRO A 263 1.15 13.27 -19.42
N GLU A 264 1.45 14.18 -20.36
CA GLU A 264 0.48 14.71 -21.32
C GLU A 264 -0.07 13.60 -22.22
N GLU A 265 0.81 12.80 -22.82
CA GLU A 265 0.40 11.67 -23.65
C GLU A 265 -0.43 10.68 -22.84
N ARG A 266 0.01 10.35 -21.62
CA ARG A 266 -0.67 9.38 -20.77
C ARG A 266 -2.07 9.84 -20.37
N LEU A 267 -2.23 11.10 -19.96
CA LEU A 267 -3.52 11.65 -19.55
C LEU A 267 -4.44 11.91 -20.77
N SER A 268 -3.89 12.12 -21.97
CA SER A 268 -4.67 12.21 -23.21
C SER A 268 -5.33 10.88 -23.60
N GLN A 269 -4.80 9.74 -23.14
CA GLN A 269 -5.35 8.41 -23.37
C GLN A 269 -6.43 8.07 -22.33
N HIS A 270 -7.41 8.95 -22.16
CA HIS A 270 -8.55 8.72 -21.26
C HIS A 270 -9.50 7.68 -21.85
N PRO A 271 -9.80 6.58 -21.13
CA PRO A 271 -10.73 5.57 -21.61
C PRO A 271 -12.17 6.08 -21.51
N THR A 272 -12.93 5.86 -22.58
CA THR A 272 -14.30 6.38 -22.72
C THR A 272 -15.36 5.30 -22.50
N THR A 273 -14.96 4.03 -22.37
CA THR A 273 -15.88 2.91 -22.22
C THR A 273 -15.51 1.97 -21.08
N VAL A 274 -16.52 1.29 -20.54
CA VAL A 274 -16.34 0.26 -19.51
C VAL A 274 -15.49 -0.92 -20.03
N ALA A 275 -15.60 -1.25 -21.33
CA ALA A 275 -14.81 -2.33 -21.93
C ALA A 275 -13.31 -2.01 -21.99
N GLU A 276 -12.94 -0.74 -22.22
CA GLU A 276 -11.53 -0.30 -22.19
C GLU A 276 -10.95 -0.39 -20.79
N VAL A 277 -11.70 0.01 -19.76
CA VAL A 277 -11.23 -0.04 -18.37
C VAL A 277 -11.29 -1.42 -17.74
N ALA A 278 -12.00 -2.36 -18.35
CA ALA A 278 -11.94 -3.78 -18.02
C ALA A 278 -10.71 -4.47 -18.63
N ASN A 279 -9.96 -3.79 -19.51
CA ASN A 279 -8.74 -4.35 -20.08
C ASN A 279 -7.64 -4.46 -19.01
N ARG A 280 -7.14 -5.67 -18.79
CA ARG A 280 -6.09 -5.93 -17.80
C ARG A 280 -4.81 -5.10 -17.95
N LYS A 281 -4.41 -4.71 -19.17
CA LYS A 281 -3.26 -3.81 -19.36
C LYS A 281 -3.58 -2.38 -18.93
N GLN A 282 -4.81 -1.92 -19.20
CA GLN A 282 -5.28 -0.61 -18.77
C GLN A 282 -5.40 -0.55 -17.25
N ILE A 283 -6.01 -1.56 -16.63
CA ILE A 283 -6.11 -1.70 -15.17
C ILE A 283 -4.73 -1.61 -14.52
N ALA A 284 -3.78 -2.45 -14.96
CA ALA A 284 -2.44 -2.45 -14.39
C ALA A 284 -1.74 -1.08 -14.52
N ARG A 285 -1.90 -0.45 -15.69
CA ARG A 285 -1.35 0.89 -15.95
C ARG A 285 -1.93 1.95 -15.02
N VAL A 286 -3.26 1.97 -14.83
CA VAL A 286 -3.92 2.96 -13.98
C VAL A 286 -3.59 2.71 -12.51
N TYR A 287 -3.54 1.46 -12.07
CA TYR A 287 -3.10 1.10 -10.73
C TYR A 287 -1.67 1.58 -10.44
N GLU A 288 -0.72 1.35 -11.37
CA GLU A 288 0.64 1.89 -11.28
C GLU A 288 0.64 3.43 -11.16
N MET A 289 -0.21 4.12 -11.92
CA MET A 289 -0.35 5.58 -11.83
C MET A 289 -0.94 6.05 -10.49
N VAL A 290 -1.88 5.30 -9.92
CA VAL A 290 -2.45 5.56 -8.58
C VAL A 290 -1.35 5.47 -7.52
N MET A 291 -0.61 4.37 -7.47
CA MET A 291 0.48 4.20 -6.51
C MET A 291 1.56 5.28 -6.69
N GLN A 292 1.94 5.55 -7.94
CA GLN A 292 2.85 6.65 -8.25
C GLN A 292 2.31 8.01 -7.76
N GLY A 293 1.01 8.27 -7.88
CA GLY A 293 0.37 9.50 -7.38
C GLY A 293 0.46 9.65 -5.87
N VAL A 294 0.27 8.54 -5.13
CA VAL A 294 0.41 8.51 -3.66
C VAL A 294 1.86 8.82 -3.26
N ASP A 295 2.83 8.13 -3.85
CA ASP A 295 4.25 8.30 -3.52
C ASP A 295 4.77 9.68 -3.93
N THR A 296 4.35 10.17 -5.10
CA THR A 296 4.69 11.52 -5.59
C THR A 296 4.18 12.60 -4.62
N THR A 297 2.96 12.44 -4.10
CA THR A 297 2.39 13.36 -3.11
C THR A 297 3.20 13.34 -1.81
N ALA A 298 3.68 12.17 -1.40
CA ALA A 298 4.53 12.04 -0.23
C ALA A 298 5.89 12.73 -0.42
N LEU A 299 6.53 12.56 -1.57
CA LEU A 299 7.81 13.20 -1.88
C LEU A 299 7.68 14.73 -1.99
N LEU A 300 6.60 15.24 -2.60
CA LEU A 300 6.28 16.67 -2.62
C LEU A 300 6.16 17.29 -1.22
N ALA A 301 5.82 16.49 -0.20
CA ALA A 301 5.71 16.95 1.18
C ALA A 301 7.07 17.00 1.93
N MET A 302 8.16 16.57 1.30
CA MET A 302 9.48 16.53 1.91
C MET A 302 10.27 17.80 1.58
N PRO A 303 10.64 18.62 2.58
CA PRO A 303 11.28 19.92 2.33
C PRO A 303 12.68 19.80 1.73
N GLY A 304 13.38 18.68 1.94
CA GLY A 304 14.71 18.43 1.37
C GLY A 304 14.69 17.89 -0.06
N ILE A 305 13.50 17.65 -0.63
CA ILE A 305 13.34 17.05 -1.96
C ILE A 305 12.71 18.06 -2.90
N VAL A 306 13.42 18.39 -3.98
CA VAL A 306 12.90 19.24 -5.06
C VAL A 306 12.41 18.36 -6.20
N MET A 307 11.09 18.20 -6.29
CA MET A 307 10.46 17.45 -7.38
C MET A 307 10.59 18.19 -8.72
N PRO A 308 10.62 17.48 -9.87
CA PRO A 308 10.65 18.12 -11.18
C PRO A 308 9.50 19.10 -11.40
N ARG A 309 9.71 20.15 -12.20
CA ARG A 309 8.66 21.14 -12.51
C ARG A 309 7.43 20.44 -13.11
N GLY A 310 6.24 20.88 -12.69
CA GLY A 310 4.96 20.33 -13.15
C GLY A 310 4.49 19.08 -12.40
N THR A 311 5.27 18.55 -11.45
CA THR A 311 4.89 17.35 -10.67
C THR A 311 3.55 17.54 -9.96
N LEU A 312 3.37 18.66 -9.26
CA LEU A 312 2.13 18.97 -8.53
C LEU A 312 0.92 19.09 -9.48
N ASP A 313 1.12 19.69 -10.65
CA ASP A 313 0.06 19.86 -11.66
C ASP A 313 -0.29 18.53 -12.34
N TYR A 314 0.69 17.64 -12.52
CA TYR A 314 0.45 16.27 -12.97
C TYR A 314 -0.45 15.52 -11.99
N VAL A 315 -0.14 15.49 -10.70
CA VAL A 315 -0.97 14.75 -9.72
C VAL A 315 -2.39 15.33 -9.66
N ALA A 316 -2.53 16.66 -9.71
CA ALA A 316 -3.84 17.31 -9.76
C ALA A 316 -4.61 16.98 -11.04
N SER A 317 -3.94 16.92 -12.18
CA SER A 317 -4.55 16.55 -13.47
C SER A 317 -4.93 15.08 -13.51
N PHE A 318 -4.12 14.20 -12.94
CA PHE A 318 -4.42 12.78 -12.80
C PHE A 318 -5.60 12.53 -11.86
N TRP A 319 -5.69 13.25 -10.74
CA TRP A 319 -6.87 13.20 -9.86
C TRP A 319 -8.16 13.56 -10.62
N ARG A 320 -8.10 14.63 -11.42
CA ARG A 320 -9.24 15.01 -12.28
C ARG A 320 -9.56 13.95 -13.32
N TRP A 321 -8.54 13.36 -13.93
CA TRP A 321 -8.67 12.26 -14.90
C TRP A 321 -9.34 11.01 -14.29
N LEU A 322 -9.15 10.75 -12.99
CA LEU A 322 -9.86 9.69 -12.28
C LEU A 322 -11.32 10.06 -11.98
N SER A 323 -11.66 11.35 -11.95
CA SER A 323 -12.99 11.86 -11.57
C SER A 323 -14.07 11.73 -12.65
N ASP A 324 -13.69 11.27 -13.85
CA ASP A 324 -14.61 10.90 -14.93
C ASP A 324 -14.25 9.53 -15.54
N TYR A 325 -13.39 8.76 -14.86
CA TYR A 325 -12.99 7.42 -15.30
C TYR A 325 -14.20 6.46 -15.21
N PRO A 326 -14.51 5.69 -16.27
CA PRO A 326 -15.73 4.90 -16.34
C PRO A 326 -15.57 3.54 -15.63
N PHE A 327 -15.30 3.55 -14.32
CA PHE A 327 -15.07 2.36 -13.49
C PHE A 327 -16.12 1.26 -13.73
N VAL A 328 -15.65 0.01 -13.76
CA VAL A 328 -16.47 -1.18 -14.05
C VAL A 328 -17.40 -1.51 -12.89
N PRO A 329 -18.73 -1.40 -13.01
CA PRO A 329 -19.65 -1.88 -11.98
C PRO A 329 -19.63 -3.41 -11.88
N ASP A 330 -20.04 -3.93 -10.72
CA ASP A 330 -20.22 -5.38 -10.55
C ASP A 330 -21.16 -5.98 -11.61
N ARG A 331 -20.91 -7.25 -11.96
CA ARG A 331 -21.73 -8.07 -12.88
C ARG A 331 -21.98 -7.46 -14.26
N THR A 332 -21.07 -6.60 -14.74
CA THR A 332 -21.15 -6.07 -16.11
C THR A 332 -21.01 -7.23 -17.13
N PRO A 333 -22.04 -7.55 -17.93
CA PRO A 333 -22.03 -8.73 -18.79
C PRO A 333 -20.94 -8.67 -19.87
N GLY A 334 -20.26 -9.79 -20.12
CA GLY A 334 -19.30 -9.92 -21.21
C GLY A 334 -17.90 -9.36 -20.93
N LEU A 335 -17.61 -8.92 -19.70
CA LEU A 335 -16.29 -8.45 -19.28
C LEU A 335 -15.49 -9.53 -18.54
N ASP A 336 -14.18 -9.29 -18.39
CA ASP A 336 -13.30 -10.12 -17.58
C ASP A 336 -13.86 -10.22 -16.15
N PRO A 337 -14.09 -11.43 -15.60
CA PRO A 337 -14.66 -11.61 -14.27
C PRO A 337 -13.81 -10.98 -13.15
N THR A 338 -12.52 -10.73 -13.37
CA THR A 338 -11.68 -10.03 -12.37
C THR A 338 -11.70 -8.51 -12.52
N ALA A 339 -12.27 -7.97 -13.60
CA ALA A 339 -12.21 -6.53 -13.87
C ALA A 339 -12.88 -5.68 -12.79
N PHE A 340 -13.99 -6.16 -12.22
CA PHE A 340 -14.69 -5.48 -11.12
C PHE A 340 -13.79 -5.36 -9.88
N GLU A 341 -13.24 -6.48 -9.41
CA GLU A 341 -12.34 -6.51 -8.24
C GLU A 341 -11.15 -5.56 -8.47
N GLN A 342 -10.50 -5.67 -9.63
CA GLN A 342 -9.31 -4.87 -9.93
C GLN A 342 -9.61 -3.37 -10.11
N ASN A 343 -10.74 -2.99 -10.70
CA ASN A 343 -11.14 -1.58 -10.76
C ASN A 343 -11.51 -1.05 -9.37
N SER A 344 -12.10 -1.88 -8.53
CA SER A 344 -12.42 -1.50 -7.16
C SER A 344 -11.15 -1.21 -6.34
N TYR A 345 -10.07 -1.98 -6.54
CA TYR A 345 -8.75 -1.66 -5.98
C TYR A 345 -8.17 -0.33 -6.49
N ILE A 346 -8.39 0.03 -7.76
CA ILE A 346 -8.01 1.35 -8.27
C ILE A 346 -8.77 2.44 -7.50
N VAL A 347 -10.07 2.28 -7.28
CA VAL A 347 -10.91 3.26 -6.56
C VAL A 347 -10.46 3.41 -5.11
N THR A 348 -10.29 2.31 -4.39
CA THR A 348 -9.88 2.35 -2.97
C THR A 348 -8.50 2.98 -2.79
N HIS A 349 -7.55 2.69 -3.68
CA HIS A 349 -6.19 3.24 -3.63
C HIS A 349 -6.12 4.67 -4.18
N ALA A 350 -6.96 5.04 -5.14
CA ALA A 350 -7.05 6.43 -5.60
C ALA A 350 -7.37 7.33 -4.41
N LEU A 351 -8.30 6.92 -3.55
CA LEU A 351 -8.65 7.65 -2.33
C LEU A 351 -7.50 7.74 -1.31
N TYR A 352 -6.37 7.02 -1.48
CA TYR A 352 -5.16 7.26 -0.69
C TYR A 352 -4.38 8.51 -1.12
N ILE A 353 -4.60 9.04 -2.34
CA ILE A 353 -3.96 10.27 -2.81
C ILE A 353 -4.33 11.49 -1.95
N PRO A 354 -5.62 11.73 -1.61
CA PRO A 354 -5.94 12.80 -0.68
C PRO A 354 -5.58 12.48 0.78
N THR A 355 -5.49 11.20 1.16
CA THR A 355 -5.50 10.81 2.58
C THR A 355 -4.19 10.24 3.12
N GLY A 356 -3.23 9.91 2.25
CA GLY A 356 -1.90 9.43 2.63
C GLY A 356 -1.94 8.11 3.39
N TYR A 357 -2.54 7.08 2.78
CA TYR A 357 -2.83 5.78 3.39
C TYR A 357 -3.76 5.92 4.62
N GLN A 358 -4.91 6.57 4.40
CA GLN A 358 -5.95 6.87 5.40
C GLN A 358 -5.47 7.60 6.66
N ARG A 359 -4.35 8.32 6.59
CA ARG A 359 -3.82 9.10 7.71
C ARG A 359 -4.61 10.39 7.94
N TYR A 360 -5.05 11.01 6.86
CA TYR A 360 -5.80 12.26 6.86
C TYR A 360 -7.26 12.00 6.47
N ARG A 361 -8.13 12.92 6.86
CA ARG A 361 -9.55 12.88 6.56
C ARG A 361 -9.79 13.01 5.05
N LEU A 362 -10.75 12.24 4.54
CA LEU A 362 -11.29 12.39 3.20
C LEU A 362 -12.49 13.34 3.25
N GLU A 363 -12.55 14.36 2.39
CA GLU A 363 -13.74 15.19 2.28
C GLU A 363 -14.68 14.64 1.20
N PRO A 364 -16.02 14.60 1.42
CA PRO A 364 -16.97 14.09 0.44
C PRO A 364 -16.89 14.76 -0.94
N SER A 365 -16.46 16.03 -0.96
CA SER A 365 -16.27 16.82 -2.19
C SER A 365 -15.00 16.50 -2.96
N ASP A 366 -14.05 15.78 -2.38
CA ASP A 366 -12.75 15.49 -3.02
C ASP A 366 -12.95 14.53 -4.21
N SER A 367 -13.85 13.55 -4.07
CA SER A 367 -14.25 12.68 -5.17
C SER A 367 -15.65 12.06 -5.02
N PRO A 368 -16.72 12.80 -5.35
CA PRO A 368 -18.09 12.30 -5.27
C PRO A 368 -18.33 11.03 -6.09
N GLN A 369 -17.71 10.89 -7.26
CA GLN A 369 -17.90 9.72 -8.15
C GLN A 369 -17.24 8.46 -7.58
N LEU A 370 -16.00 8.56 -7.08
CA LEU A 370 -15.31 7.41 -6.46
C LEU A 370 -16.07 6.93 -5.22
N LEU A 371 -16.56 7.87 -4.41
CA LEU A 371 -17.38 7.56 -3.24
C LEU A 371 -18.71 6.90 -3.62
N ALA A 372 -19.39 7.42 -4.65
CA ALA A 372 -20.61 6.81 -5.17
C ALA A 372 -20.35 5.37 -5.66
N TYR A 373 -19.26 5.15 -6.40
CA TYR A 373 -18.87 3.82 -6.85
C TYR A 373 -18.70 2.84 -5.68
N LEU A 374 -17.97 3.24 -4.62
CA LEU A 374 -17.78 2.37 -3.44
C LEU A 374 -19.12 2.06 -2.77
N ARG A 375 -20.00 3.05 -2.62
CA ARG A 375 -21.32 2.88 -2.00
C ARG A 375 -22.22 1.93 -2.79
N GLU A 376 -22.21 2.03 -4.11
CA GLU A 376 -23.04 1.21 -5.01
C GLU A 376 -22.53 -0.22 -5.13
N ASN A 377 -21.22 -0.43 -5.03
CA ASN A 377 -20.60 -1.73 -5.21
C ASN A 377 -20.24 -2.44 -3.89
N PHE A 378 -20.59 -1.87 -2.74
CA PHE A 378 -20.25 -2.41 -1.42
C PHE A 378 -20.71 -3.86 -1.22
N TYR A 379 -21.97 -4.16 -1.56
CA TYR A 379 -22.51 -5.51 -1.38
C TYR A 379 -21.98 -6.52 -2.39
N ALA A 380 -21.45 -6.07 -3.53
CA ALA A 380 -20.71 -6.93 -4.45
C ALA A 380 -19.36 -7.36 -3.87
N ALA A 381 -18.67 -6.49 -3.12
CA ALA A 381 -17.45 -6.88 -2.39
C ALA A 381 -17.74 -7.96 -1.33
N ILE A 382 -18.90 -7.89 -0.65
CA ILE A 382 -19.35 -8.96 0.25
C ILE A 382 -19.64 -10.26 -0.51
N ASP A 383 -20.36 -10.19 -1.64
CA ASP A 383 -20.69 -11.36 -2.48
C ASP A 383 -19.43 -12.06 -3.00
N LEU A 384 -18.41 -11.27 -3.38
CA LEU A 384 -17.10 -11.77 -3.81
C LEU A 384 -16.38 -12.52 -2.68
N GLY A 385 -16.71 -12.25 -1.42
CA GLY A 385 -16.05 -12.84 -0.25
C GLY A 385 -14.60 -12.39 -0.06
N SER A 386 -14.18 -11.32 -0.73
CA SER A 386 -12.84 -10.75 -0.59
C SER A 386 -12.74 -9.97 0.73
N LEU A 387 -11.99 -10.52 1.69
CA LEU A 387 -11.70 -9.84 2.95
C LEU A 387 -11.03 -8.48 2.68
N ASP A 388 -10.09 -8.50 1.75
CA ASP A 388 -9.24 -7.35 1.44
C ASP A 388 -10.04 -6.21 0.84
N LEU A 389 -10.79 -6.49 -0.23
CA LEU A 389 -11.58 -5.46 -0.89
C LEU A 389 -12.65 -4.87 0.05
N LEU A 390 -13.33 -5.72 0.81
CA LEU A 390 -14.34 -5.26 1.76
C LEU A 390 -13.74 -4.37 2.85
N ALA A 391 -12.59 -4.76 3.40
CA ALA A 391 -11.91 -3.98 4.41
C ALA A 391 -11.53 -2.59 3.90
N GLU A 392 -11.02 -2.49 2.67
CA GLU A 392 -10.70 -1.20 2.05
C GLU A 392 -11.93 -0.32 1.82
N PHE A 393 -13.08 -0.90 1.43
CA PHE A 393 -14.34 -0.15 1.31
C PHE A 393 -14.76 0.42 2.66
N VAL A 394 -14.76 -0.42 3.71
CA VAL A 394 -15.12 -0.01 5.07
C VAL A 394 -14.17 1.07 5.57
N ASP A 395 -12.86 0.93 5.36
CA ASP A 395 -11.89 1.91 5.81
C ASP A 395 -12.02 3.25 5.06
N ASN A 396 -12.33 3.24 3.77
CA ASN A 396 -12.71 4.44 3.02
C ASN A 396 -13.94 5.15 3.60
N PHE A 397 -14.97 4.41 4.02
CA PHE A 397 -16.12 5.02 4.70
C PHE A 397 -15.76 5.55 6.10
N ARG A 398 -14.86 4.90 6.83
CA ARG A 398 -14.36 5.39 8.12
C ARG A 398 -13.60 6.70 7.98
N GLN A 399 -12.93 6.95 6.86
CA GLN A 399 -12.31 8.25 6.56
C GLN A 399 -13.31 9.39 6.41
N LEU A 400 -14.57 9.08 6.09
CA LEU A 400 -15.69 10.03 6.06
C LEU A 400 -16.39 10.17 7.42
N ASN A 401 -15.82 9.61 8.49
CA ASN A 401 -16.40 9.53 9.83
C ASN A 401 -17.66 8.65 9.92
N CYS A 402 -17.82 7.69 9.00
CA CYS A 402 -18.83 6.66 9.11
C CYS A 402 -18.36 5.55 10.07
N THR A 403 -19.29 5.09 10.90
CA THR A 403 -19.07 4.07 11.94
C THR A 403 -20.16 3.01 11.84
N ALA A 404 -19.96 1.88 12.51
CA ALA A 404 -20.98 0.84 12.57
C ALA A 404 -22.29 1.33 13.23
N ASP A 405 -22.25 2.40 14.01
CA ASP A 405 -23.44 2.96 14.68
C ASP A 405 -24.23 3.87 13.73
N ASN A 406 -23.55 4.67 12.90
CA ASN A 406 -24.20 5.67 12.04
C ASN A 406 -24.27 5.29 10.55
N ASP A 407 -23.75 4.13 10.15
CA ASP A 407 -23.73 3.67 8.76
C ASP A 407 -24.00 2.17 8.62
N VAL A 408 -25.00 1.82 7.81
CA VAL A 408 -25.43 0.43 7.59
C VAL A 408 -24.35 -0.41 6.89
N GLN A 409 -23.66 0.15 5.89
CA GLN A 409 -22.64 -0.60 5.15
C GLN A 409 -21.41 -0.84 6.02
N VAL A 410 -20.93 0.15 6.78
CA VAL A 410 -19.85 -0.06 7.77
C VAL A 410 -20.24 -1.13 8.80
N ARG A 411 -21.49 -1.11 9.28
CA ARG A 411 -22.01 -2.12 10.22
C ARG A 411 -22.00 -3.52 9.62
N ASP A 412 -22.51 -3.68 8.40
CA ASP A 412 -22.57 -4.96 7.70
C ASP A 412 -21.17 -5.49 7.40
N GLY A 413 -20.27 -4.65 6.87
CA GLY A 413 -18.89 -5.03 6.56
C GLY A 413 -18.13 -5.45 7.82
N THR A 414 -18.30 -4.71 8.93
CA THR A 414 -17.73 -5.07 10.23
C THR A 414 -18.21 -6.45 10.68
N ARG A 415 -19.52 -6.71 10.61
CA ARG A 415 -20.10 -8.01 11.01
C ARG A 415 -19.64 -9.15 10.11
N PHE A 416 -19.56 -8.92 8.80
CA PHE A 416 -19.08 -9.91 7.85
C PHE A 416 -17.60 -10.24 8.08
N MET A 417 -16.73 -9.25 8.30
CA MET A 417 -15.32 -9.51 8.63
C MET A 417 -15.15 -10.30 9.93
N LEU A 418 -15.95 -9.99 10.96
CA LEU A 418 -15.96 -10.78 12.20
C LEU A 418 -16.50 -12.20 11.98
N HIS A 419 -17.47 -12.38 11.07
CA HIS A 419 -17.94 -13.70 10.67
C HIS A 419 -16.81 -14.53 10.04
N LEU A 420 -16.04 -13.94 9.10
CA LEU A 420 -14.88 -14.60 8.49
C LEU A 420 -13.84 -14.98 9.54
N TYR A 421 -13.59 -14.10 10.51
CA TYR A 421 -12.67 -14.36 11.62
C TYR A 421 -13.13 -15.55 12.47
N GLU A 422 -14.40 -15.64 12.81
CA GLU A 422 -14.95 -16.78 13.56
C GLU A 422 -14.88 -18.09 12.76
N GLN A 423 -15.21 -18.05 11.47
CA GLN A 423 -15.09 -19.21 10.57
C GLN A 423 -13.64 -19.72 10.46
N ALA A 424 -12.66 -18.81 10.55
CA ALA A 424 -11.24 -19.15 10.57
C ALA A 424 -10.71 -19.56 11.95
N GLY A 425 -11.60 -19.80 12.93
CA GLY A 425 -11.20 -20.18 14.29
C GLY A 425 -10.52 -19.05 15.06
N ARG A 426 -10.90 -17.81 14.77
CA ARG A 426 -10.32 -16.58 15.35
C ARG A 426 -8.82 -16.46 15.08
N ASN A 427 -8.45 -16.61 13.81
CA ASN A 427 -7.10 -16.39 13.32
C ASN A 427 -7.14 -15.82 11.90
N TRP A 428 -6.70 -14.57 11.74
CA TRP A 428 -6.76 -13.87 10.46
C TRP A 428 -5.86 -14.51 9.39
N THR A 429 -4.74 -15.07 9.81
CA THR A 429 -3.80 -15.78 8.91
C THR A 429 -4.36 -17.11 8.38
N MET A 430 -5.47 -17.60 8.94
CA MET A 430 -6.15 -18.82 8.51
C MET A 430 -7.32 -18.58 7.55
N ILE A 431 -7.71 -17.33 7.31
CA ILE A 431 -8.74 -16.99 6.31
C ILE A 431 -8.24 -17.36 4.91
N ARG A 432 -9.10 -18.01 4.13
CA ARG A 432 -8.84 -18.38 2.73
C ARG A 432 -10.00 -17.94 1.88
N GLU A 433 -9.71 -17.16 0.85
CA GLU A 433 -10.63 -16.88 -0.24
C GLU A 433 -10.83 -18.14 -1.10
N GLU A 434 -11.89 -18.17 -1.92
CA GLU A 434 -12.26 -19.36 -2.69
C GLU A 434 -11.13 -19.85 -3.61
N ASP A 435 -10.40 -18.93 -4.25
CA ASP A 435 -9.28 -19.22 -5.13
C ASP A 435 -7.98 -19.59 -4.37
N GLU A 436 -7.93 -19.40 -3.07
CA GLU A 436 -6.78 -19.72 -2.20
C GLU A 436 -6.89 -21.11 -1.54
N LYS A 437 -8.05 -21.77 -1.65
CA LYS A 437 -8.29 -23.07 -1.03
C LYS A 437 -7.36 -24.13 -1.59
N GLY A 438 -6.54 -24.71 -0.69
CA GLY A 438 -5.58 -25.76 -1.04
C GLY A 438 -4.24 -25.23 -1.58
N GLU A 439 -4.06 -23.90 -1.67
CA GLU A 439 -2.77 -23.31 -2.03
C GLU A 439 -1.93 -22.95 -0.80
N LYS A 440 -0.61 -23.07 -0.94
CA LYS A 440 0.32 -22.42 -0.02
C LYS A 440 0.39 -20.94 -0.37
N LEU A 441 -0.01 -20.09 0.57
CA LEU A 441 0.11 -18.64 0.44
C LEU A 441 1.57 -18.18 0.55
N LEU A 442 1.91 -17.10 -0.15
CA LEU A 442 3.19 -16.42 0.03
C LEU A 442 3.21 -15.72 1.39
N THR A 443 4.41 -15.41 1.90
CA THR A 443 4.57 -14.67 3.16
C THR A 443 3.85 -13.32 3.12
N PHE A 444 3.91 -12.61 1.98
CA PHE A 444 3.15 -11.37 1.76
C PHE A 444 1.65 -11.61 1.93
N ASP A 445 1.07 -12.59 1.24
CA ASP A 445 -0.38 -12.86 1.30
C ASP A 445 -0.83 -13.22 2.74
N LEU A 446 -0.03 -13.99 3.47
CA LEU A 446 -0.29 -14.32 4.87
C LEU A 446 -0.25 -13.11 5.81
N MET A 447 0.69 -12.19 5.57
CA MET A 447 0.80 -10.93 6.30
C MET A 447 -0.33 -9.95 5.92
N HIS A 448 -0.78 -9.97 4.67
CA HIS A 448 -1.77 -9.04 4.15
C HIS A 448 -3.16 -9.27 4.75
N LYS A 449 -3.56 -10.52 5.02
CA LYS A 449 -4.87 -10.83 5.64
C LYS A 449 -5.08 -10.13 7.00
N PRO A 450 -4.17 -10.24 7.99
CA PRO A 450 -4.32 -9.48 9.23
C PRO A 450 -4.12 -7.96 9.04
N LEU A 451 -3.28 -7.50 8.12
CA LEU A 451 -3.15 -6.06 7.81
C LEU A 451 -4.50 -5.46 7.38
N THR A 452 -5.16 -6.09 6.40
CA THR A 452 -6.40 -5.57 5.85
C THR A 452 -7.55 -5.68 6.87
N ALA A 453 -7.58 -6.76 7.66
CA ALA A 453 -8.53 -6.88 8.77
C ALA A 453 -8.34 -5.78 9.83
N TYR A 454 -7.08 -5.45 10.17
CA TYR A 454 -6.79 -4.30 11.03
C TYR A 454 -7.36 -3.01 10.42
N ALA A 455 -7.06 -2.72 9.15
CA ALA A 455 -7.54 -1.51 8.47
C ALA A 455 -9.08 -1.39 8.46
N GLY A 456 -9.80 -2.45 8.11
CA GLY A 456 -11.27 -2.43 8.04
C GLY A 456 -11.98 -2.35 9.39
N LEU A 457 -11.42 -2.96 10.43
CA LEU A 457 -12.03 -3.02 11.77
C LEU A 457 -11.60 -1.87 12.68
N HIS A 458 -10.39 -1.34 12.50
CA HIS A 458 -9.85 -0.25 13.31
C HIS A 458 -10.66 1.03 13.09
N ARG A 459 -11.21 1.57 14.18
CA ARG A 459 -11.77 2.93 14.13
C ARG A 459 -10.62 3.91 13.93
N ARG A 460 -10.71 4.81 12.96
CA ARG A 460 -9.67 5.81 12.72
C ARG A 460 -9.85 7.04 13.62
N ASP A 461 -8.73 7.59 14.11
CA ASP A 461 -8.64 8.94 14.68
C ASP A 461 -7.65 9.75 13.84
N MET A 462 -8.18 10.50 12.87
CA MET A 462 -7.40 11.08 11.77
C MET A 462 -6.42 12.16 12.24
N GLU A 463 -5.28 12.21 11.56
CA GLU A 463 -4.33 13.29 11.76
C GLU A 463 -4.83 14.59 11.11
N MET A 464 -4.49 15.70 11.76
CA MET A 464 -4.73 17.02 11.18
C MET A 464 -3.56 17.38 10.24
N PRO A 465 -3.83 17.89 9.03
CA PRO A 465 -2.79 18.43 8.17
C PRO A 465 -2.00 19.54 8.89
N ALA A 466 -0.67 19.46 8.81
CA ALA A 466 0.24 20.47 9.34
C ALA A 466 1.29 20.86 8.28
N PRO A 467 1.90 22.07 8.35
CA PRO A 467 2.91 22.48 7.39
C PRO A 467 4.02 21.44 7.18
N GLY A 468 4.34 21.18 5.91
CA GLY A 468 5.34 20.17 5.52
C GLY A 468 4.90 18.72 5.76
N THR A 469 3.60 18.45 5.89
CA THR A 469 3.05 17.08 5.91
C THR A 469 2.36 16.74 4.60
N TYR A 470 2.17 15.45 4.35
CA TYR A 470 1.43 14.93 3.21
C TYR A 470 0.05 15.60 3.07
N GLY A 471 -0.70 15.72 4.18
CA GLY A 471 -2.06 16.27 4.16
C GLY A 471 -2.13 17.69 3.59
N VAL A 472 -1.14 18.56 3.84
CA VAL A 472 -1.12 19.92 3.28
C VAL A 472 -0.89 19.91 1.77
N VAL A 473 -0.01 19.04 1.28
CA VAL A 473 0.23 18.88 -0.16
C VAL A 473 -1.00 18.29 -0.84
N ALA A 474 -1.61 17.27 -0.24
CA ALA A 474 -2.82 16.64 -0.74
C ALA A 474 -3.98 17.64 -0.87
N MET A 475 -4.21 18.49 0.15
CA MET A 475 -5.21 19.56 0.09
C MET A 475 -4.96 20.54 -1.07
N GLU A 476 -3.70 20.90 -1.32
CA GLU A 476 -3.34 21.77 -2.45
C GLU A 476 -3.59 21.07 -3.81
N ILE A 477 -3.31 19.77 -3.92
CA ILE A 477 -3.64 18.97 -5.10
C ILE A 477 -5.15 18.97 -5.33
N MET A 478 -5.97 18.70 -4.29
CA MET A 478 -7.43 18.70 -4.41
C MET A 478 -7.96 20.05 -4.84
N ARG A 479 -7.47 21.15 -4.23
CA ARG A 479 -7.84 22.52 -4.60
C ARG A 479 -7.51 22.82 -6.06
N ARG A 480 -6.32 22.42 -6.54
CA ARG A 480 -5.91 22.58 -7.94
C ARG A 480 -6.78 21.76 -8.90
N ALA A 481 -7.11 20.53 -8.52
CA ALA A 481 -7.95 19.67 -9.32
C ALA A 481 -9.36 20.26 -9.52
N GLN A 482 -9.90 20.97 -8.53
CA GLN A 482 -11.23 21.62 -8.60
C GLN A 482 -11.28 22.88 -9.49
N VAL A 483 -10.21 23.66 -9.58
CA VAL A 483 -10.23 24.99 -10.25
C VAL A 483 -10.25 24.92 -11.79
N GLY A 484 -9.94 23.77 -12.40
CA GLY A 484 -10.18 23.48 -13.83
C GLY A 484 -9.34 24.26 -14.86
N ASN A 485 -8.82 25.45 -14.54
CA ASN A 485 -8.11 26.33 -15.47
C ASN A 485 -6.60 26.21 -15.31
N PHE A 486 -6.01 25.17 -15.91
CA PHE A 486 -4.60 25.20 -16.27
C PHE A 486 -4.48 25.67 -17.70
N SER A 487 -4.44 26.99 -17.89
CA SER A 487 -3.81 27.51 -19.10
C SER A 487 -2.35 27.06 -19.05
N ALA A 488 -1.90 26.33 -20.06
CA ALA A 488 -0.53 25.83 -20.20
C ALA A 488 0.53 26.94 -20.38
N ASP A 489 0.19 28.18 -19.99
CA ASP A 489 0.86 29.41 -20.39
C ASP A 489 1.35 30.24 -19.19
N THR A 490 1.85 29.58 -18.15
CA THR A 490 2.74 30.25 -17.18
C THR A 490 4.20 29.90 -17.47
N GLY A 491 4.65 30.43 -18.61
CA GLY A 491 6.04 30.82 -18.76
C GLY A 491 6.45 31.74 -17.61
N ALA A 492 7.65 31.52 -17.09
CA ALA A 492 8.38 32.36 -16.15
C ALA A 492 7.68 32.75 -14.83
N LEU A 493 7.92 31.94 -13.79
CA LEU A 493 8.25 32.49 -12.48
C LEU A 493 9.67 32.03 -12.15
N THR A 494 10.60 32.96 -12.37
CA THR A 494 11.99 32.96 -11.87
C THR A 494 12.04 33.11 -10.37
#